data_AF-A0A7V5J1K6-F1
#
_entry.id   AF-A0A7V5J1K6-F1
#
_cell.length_a   1.000
_cell.length_b   1.000
_cell.length_c   1.000
_cell.angle_alpha   90.00
_cell.angle_beta   90.00
_cell.angle_gamma   90.00
#
_symmetry.space_group_name_H-M   'P 1'
#
loop_
_entity.id
_entity.type
_entity.pdbx_description
1 polymer ?
#
loop_
_entity_poly.entity_id
_entity_poly.type
_entity_poly.pdbx_seq_one_letter_code
_entity_poly.pdbx_strand_id
1 'polypeptide(L)' 'MKKILLLLLVWIGTLWGEIIVGAERSSEYLPLLQGKNVAMVVNHSSLVEGEHLVDRLLREGVRIRKIFASEHG' A
#
# COMPACT_ATOMS: atom_id res chain seq x y z
N MET A 1 -30.71 -7.28 -30.10
CA MET A 1 -30.69 -7.89 -28.75
C MET A 1 -29.29 -8.34 -28.32
N LYS A 2 -28.57 -9.19 -29.08
CA LYS A 2 -27.21 -9.65 -28.72
C LYS A 2 -26.16 -8.54 -28.52
N LYS A 3 -26.22 -7.47 -29.34
CA LYS A 3 -25.32 -6.30 -29.23
C LYS A 3 -25.55 -5.46 -27.96
N ILE A 4 -26.79 -5.37 -27.49
CA ILE A 4 -27.14 -4.67 -26.24
C ILE A 4 -26.64 -5.46 -25.03
N LEU A 5 -26.76 -6.79 -25.07
CA LEU A 5 -26.22 -7.67 -24.03
C LEU A 5 -24.68 -7.58 -23.94
N LEU A 6 -24.01 -7.45 -25.08
CA LEU A 6 -22.56 -7.26 -25.15
C LEU A 6 -22.11 -5.93 -24.54
N LEU A 7 -22.85 -4.85 -24.78
CA LEU A 7 -22.55 -3.52 -24.23
C LEU A 7 -22.74 -3.47 -22.70
N LEU A 8 -23.73 -4.18 -22.16
CA LEU A 8 -23.95 -4.26 -20.71
C LEU A 8 -22.84 -5.04 -19.98
N LEU A 9 -22.29 -6.09 -20.60
CA LEU A 9 -21.16 -6.87 -20.05
C LEU A 9 -19.88 -6.04 -19.94
N VAL A 10 -19.62 -5.18 -20.92
CA VAL A 10 -18.45 -4.28 -20.92
C VAL A 10 -18.58 -3.20 -19.84
N TRP A 11 -19.80 -2.71 -19.60
CA TRP A 11 -20.06 -1.67 -18.58
C TRP A 11 -19.85 -2.16 -17.14
N ILE A 12 -20.16 -3.44 -16.86
CA ILE A 12 -19.94 -4.02 -15.52
C ILE A 12 -18.45 -4.17 -15.21
N GLY A 13 -17.62 -4.46 -16.22
CA GLY A 13 -16.17 -4.67 -16.04
C GLY A 13 -15.40 -3.38 -15.71
N THR A 14 -15.93 -2.21 -16.03
CA THR A 14 -15.23 -0.92 -15.88
C THR A 14 -15.51 -0.19 -14.56
N LEU A 15 -16.36 -0.72 -13.69
CA LEU A 15 -16.80 -0.05 -12.45
C LEU A 15 -15.95 -0.39 -11.21
N TRP A 16 -14.92 -1.21 -11.35
CA TRP A 16 -14.08 -1.68 -10.25
C TRP A 16 -12.77 -0.92 -10.25
N GLY A 17 -12.77 0.26 -9.62
CA GLY A 17 -11.55 1.00 -9.32
C GLY A 17 -11.11 0.68 -7.90
N GLU A 18 -10.03 -0.09 -7.74
CA GLU A 18 -9.42 -0.32 -6.44
C GLU A 18 -8.71 0.95 -5.96
N ILE A 19 -8.90 1.30 -4.68
CA ILE A 19 -8.22 2.45 -4.08
C ILE A 19 -6.82 2.00 -3.69
N ILE A 20 -5.81 2.59 -4.34
CA ILE A 20 -4.41 2.37 -3.98
C ILE A 20 -3.99 3.42 -2.95
N VAL A 21 -3.76 2.98 -1.71
CA VAL A 21 -3.35 3.85 -0.60
C VAL A 21 -1.88 4.24 -0.70
N GLY A 22 -1.46 5.28 0.02
CA GLY A 22 -0.09 5.79 -0.06
C GLY A 22 0.98 4.74 0.28
N ALA A 23 0.69 3.82 1.21
CA ALA A 23 1.60 2.75 1.60
C ALA A 23 1.84 1.70 0.49
N GLU A 24 0.92 1.56 -0.46
CA GLU A 24 1.06 0.64 -1.61
C GLU A 24 1.91 1.24 -2.74
N ARG A 25 2.17 2.56 -2.69
CA ARG A 25 2.89 3.30 -3.75
C ARG A 25 4.39 3.33 -3.52
N SER A 26 4.99 2.15 -3.32
CA SER A 26 6.40 2.02 -2.95
C SER A 26 7.35 2.70 -3.92
N SER A 27 7.03 2.70 -5.22
CA SER A 27 7.81 3.39 -6.25
C SER A 27 7.92 4.91 -6.03
N GLU A 28 6.94 5.54 -5.39
CA GLU A 28 6.94 6.98 -5.13
C GLU A 28 7.83 7.36 -3.94
N TYR A 29 7.87 6.52 -2.90
CA TYR A 29 8.55 6.88 -1.65
C TYR A 29 9.86 6.12 -1.40
N LEU A 30 10.08 4.90 -1.90
CA LEU A 30 11.30 4.14 -1.64
C LEU A 30 12.58 4.88 -2.06
N PRO A 31 12.64 5.54 -3.24
CA PRO A 31 13.82 6.33 -3.62
C PRO A 31 14.10 7.46 -2.63
N LEU A 32 13.05 8.01 -2.02
CA LEU A 32 13.16 9.09 -1.04
C LEU A 32 13.69 8.59 0.32
N LEU A 33 13.49 7.31 0.64
CA LEU A 33 13.94 6.70 1.90
C LEU A 33 15.37 6.14 1.82
N GLN A 34 15.90 5.94 0.61
CA GLN A 34 17.21 5.31 0.40
C GLN A 34 18.32 6.05 1.15
N GLY A 35 19.09 5.30 1.95
CA GLY A 35 20.22 5.83 2.71
C GLY A 35 19.83 6.71 3.91
N LYS A 36 18.54 7.01 4.14
CA LYS A 36 18.07 7.81 5.28
C LYS A 36 17.85 6.95 6.52
N ASN A 37 17.94 7.55 7.70
CA ASN A 37 17.45 6.95 8.94
C ASN A 37 15.96 7.29 9.06
N VAL A 38 15.10 6.26 9.06
CA VAL A 38 13.64 6.45 9.05
C VAL A 38 13.08 6.14 10.43
N ALA A 39 12.20 7.01 10.93
CA ALA A 39 11.34 6.70 12.06
C ALA A 39 9.90 6.60 11.57
N MET A 40 9.13 5.65 12.08
CA MET A 40 7.76 5.40 11.65
C MET A 40 6.79 5.51 12.80
N VAL A 41 5.60 6.04 12.51
CA VAL A 41 4.44 5.98 13.40
C VAL A 41 3.48 4.96 12.80
N VAL A 42 3.23 3.86 13.50
CA VAL A 42 2.46 2.71 12.99
C VAL A 42 1.54 2.14 14.05
N ASN A 43 0.62 1.29 13.62
CA ASN A 43 -0.30 0.53 14.46
C ASN A 43 -0.67 -0.78 13.76
N HIS A 44 -1.55 -1.57 14.38
CA HIS A 44 -1.99 -2.85 13.81
C HIS A 44 -2.63 -2.77 12.41
N SER A 45 -3.16 -1.60 12.00
CA SER A 45 -3.77 -1.40 10.68
C SER A 45 -2.76 -0.96 9.62
N SER A 46 -1.47 -0.83 9.95
CA SER A 46 -0.41 -0.42 9.04
C SER A 46 0.01 -1.57 8.11
N LEU A 47 -0.96 -2.11 7.37
CA LEU A 47 -0.81 -3.26 6.50
C LEU A 47 -0.75 -2.83 5.03
N VAL A 48 0.05 -3.53 4.25
CA VAL A 48 0.11 -3.47 2.78
C VAL A 48 0.07 -4.90 2.28
N GLU A 49 -0.92 -5.23 1.44
CA GLU A 49 -1.10 -6.58 0.89
C GLU A 49 -1.14 -7.69 1.98
N GLY A 50 -1.65 -7.35 3.17
CA GLY A 50 -1.74 -8.28 4.31
C GLY A 50 -0.47 -8.43 5.14
N GLU A 51 0.61 -7.74 4.80
CA GLU A 51 1.86 -7.69 5.56
C GLU A 51 2.00 -6.35 6.29
N HIS A 52 2.58 -6.38 7.50
CA HIS A 52 2.87 -5.14 8.21
C HIS A 52 3.95 -4.32 7.48
N LEU A 53 3.67 -3.04 7.24
CA LEU A 53 4.50 -2.17 6.41
C LEU A 53 5.96 -2.09 6.92
N VAL A 54 6.16 -2.16 8.23
CA VAL A 54 7.51 -2.19 8.82
C VAL A 54 8.33 -3.36 8.27
N ASP A 55 7.76 -4.56 8.23
CA ASP A 55 8.46 -5.77 7.80
C ASP A 55 8.78 -5.71 6.30
N ARG A 56 7.83 -5.24 5.51
CA ARG A 56 8.03 -4.98 4.08
C ARG A 56 9.19 -4.02 3.84
N LEU A 57 9.19 -2.87 4.50
CA LEU A 57 10.23 -1.86 4.32
C LEU A 57 11.61 -2.33 4.82
N LEU A 58 11.68 -3.12 5.91
CA LEU A 58 12.93 -3.73 6.37
C LEU A 58 13.51 -4.67 5.29
N ARG A 59 12.67 -5.52 4.69
CA ARG A 59 13.06 -6.43 3.61
C ARG A 59 13.47 -5.68 2.34
N GLU A 60 12.85 -4.54 2.05
CA GLU A 60 13.22 -3.62 0.97
C GLU A 60 14.49 -2.80 1.29
N GLY A 61 15.13 -3.02 2.45
CA GLY A 61 16.42 -2.42 2.81
C GLY A 61 16.32 -1.01 3.41
N VAL A 62 15.12 -0.57 3.80
CA VAL A 62 14.92 0.71 4.47
C VAL A 62 15.49 0.64 5.89
N ARG A 63 16.30 1.65 6.24
CA ARG A 63 16.93 1.73 7.56
C ARG A 63 16.00 2.36 8.60
N ILE A 64 15.08 1.55 9.12
CA ILE A 64 14.18 1.93 10.20
C ILE A 64 14.98 1.97 11.51
N ARG A 65 15.01 3.13 12.18
CA ARG A 65 15.73 3.36 13.43
C ARG A 65 14.82 3.41 14.65
N LYS A 66 13.56 3.78 14.45
CA LYS A 66 12.60 3.94 15.55
C LYS A 66 11.18 3.70 15.06
N ILE A 67 10.38 3.10 15.92
CA ILE A 67 8.95 2.88 15.72
C ILE A 67 8.23 3.53 16.89
N PHE A 68 7.14 4.24 16.58
CA PHE A 68 6.21 4.80 17.55
C PHE A 68 4.84 4.14 17.31
N ALA A 69 4.26 3.52 18.33
CA ALA A 69 2.92 2.94 18.28
C ALA A 69 2.01 3.59 19.32
N SER A 70 0.75 3.82 18.95
CA SER A 70 -0.16 4.67 19.73
C SER A 70 -0.76 4.03 20.97
N GLU A 71 -0.92 2.70 21.01
CA GLU A 71 -1.60 2.03 22.14
C GLU A 71 -0.85 0.82 22.67
N HIS A 72 -0.31 -0.05 21.81
CA HIS A 72 0.63 -1.09 22.19
C HIS A 72 1.67 -1.24 21.07
N GLY A 73 2.94 -1.18 21.46
CA GLY A 73 4.14 -1.29 20.62
C GLY A 73 4.07 -2.41 19.59
#